data_AF-A0A0C4DRD7-F1
#
_entry.id   AF-A0A0C4DRD7-F1
#
_cell.length_a   1.000
_cell.length_b   1.000
_cell.length_c   1.000
_cell.angle_alpha   90.00
_cell.angle_beta   90.00
_cell.angle_gamma   90.00
#
_symmetry.space_group_name_H-M   'P 1'
#
loop_
_entity.id
_entity.type
_entity.pdbx_description
1 polymer ?
#
loop_
_entity_poly.entity_id
_entity_poly.type
_entity_poly.pdbx_seq_one_letter_code
_entity_poly.pdbx_strand_id
1 'polypeptide(L)'
;MQRQVFNLCIAGRQLHPTTARSCHAIKMSVPRARLLELLKARCQIFATTFNPEGVRTGNKVLRQRLRGPALAAYYPRRLVTFNDIRNEFGNEFVMENEPEKERLRKVEALKLRGKGAPKKKKGPPDPKAKRR
;
A
#
# COMPACT_ATOMS: atom_id res chain seq x y z
N MET A 1 -10.31 -21.20 14.61
CA MET A 1 -9.33 -22.28 14.40
C MET A 1 -7.94 -21.72 14.58
N GLN A 2 -7.44 -21.76 15.81
CA GLN A 2 -6.21 -21.10 16.23
C GLN A 2 -5.07 -22.12 16.31
N ARG A 3 -3.86 -21.60 16.11
CA ARG A 3 -2.63 -22.30 15.81
C ARG A 3 -2.18 -23.19 16.97
N GLN A 4 -1.65 -24.34 16.58
CA GLN A 4 -1.00 -25.33 17.42
C GLN A 4 0.14 -24.71 18.24
N VAL A 5 0.13 -25.03 19.53
CA VAL A 5 1.18 -24.76 20.51
C VAL A 5 2.41 -25.62 20.22
N PHE A 6 3.53 -24.95 19.98
CA PHE A 6 4.87 -25.52 20.01
C PHE A 6 5.27 -25.74 21.48
N ASN A 7 5.58 -26.98 21.85
CA ASN A 7 6.42 -27.27 23.01
C ASN A 7 7.18 -28.57 22.72
N LEU A 8 8.37 -28.42 22.15
CA LEU A 8 9.31 -29.54 22.01
C LEU A 8 10.34 -29.44 23.15
N CYS A 9 10.22 -30.40 24.06
CA CYS A 9 11.10 -30.65 25.19
C CYS A 9 12.54 -30.89 24.69
N ILE A 10 13.48 -30.01 25.06
CA ILE A 10 14.91 -30.17 24.79
C ILE A 10 15.49 -31.05 25.91
N ALA A 11 15.51 -32.37 25.68
CA ALA A 11 16.28 -33.28 26.49
C ALA A 11 17.75 -33.27 26.03
N GLY A 12 18.62 -32.73 26.87
CA GLY A 12 20.07 -32.75 26.67
C GLY A 12 20.60 -34.18 26.68
N ARG A 13 21.09 -34.65 25.53
CA ARG A 13 21.89 -35.86 25.42
C ARG A 13 23.34 -35.45 25.23
N GLN A 14 24.13 -35.73 26.27
CA GLN A 14 25.57 -35.54 26.33
C GLN A 14 26.25 -36.27 25.16
N LEU A 15 27.02 -35.54 24.35
CA LEU A 15 27.86 -36.09 23.29
C LEU A 15 29.28 -36.29 23.83
N HIS A 16 29.71 -37.53 23.83
CA HIS A 16 31.07 -38.00 24.12
C HIS A 16 31.98 -37.73 22.91
N PRO A 17 33.27 -37.37 23.12
CA PRO A 17 34.18 -37.05 22.03
C PRO A 17 34.95 -38.31 21.63
N THR A 18 34.45 -39.08 20.67
CA THR A 18 35.23 -40.20 20.11
C THR A 18 35.05 -40.32 18.62
N THR A 19 36.20 -40.42 17.95
CA THR A 19 36.45 -40.75 16.54
C THR A 19 36.31 -39.60 15.55
N ALA A 20 37.48 -39.13 15.11
CA ALA A 20 37.68 -38.35 13.91
C ALA A 20 36.98 -39.03 12.73
N ARG A 21 35.82 -38.50 12.33
CA ARG A 21 35.28 -38.75 11.00
C ARG A 21 36.20 -38.03 10.02
N SER A 22 36.92 -38.84 9.24
CA SER A 22 37.68 -38.39 8.09
C SER A 22 36.87 -37.37 7.30
N CYS A 23 37.49 -36.23 7.06
CA CYS A 23 37.00 -35.18 6.19
C CYS A 23 36.95 -35.75 4.77
N HIS A 24 35.91 -36.52 4.45
CA HIS A 24 35.59 -36.85 3.07
C HIS A 24 35.22 -35.53 2.41
N ALA A 25 36.18 -34.95 1.70
CA ALA A 25 35.93 -33.89 0.75
C ALA A 25 34.74 -34.36 -0.11
N ILE A 26 33.61 -33.66 -0.03
CA ILE A 26 32.45 -33.91 -0.88
C ILE A 26 32.93 -33.67 -2.31
N LYS A 27 33.38 -34.74 -2.94
CA LYS A 27 33.85 -34.75 -4.32
C LYS A 27 32.61 -34.68 -5.17
N MET A 28 32.17 -33.46 -5.49
CA MET A 28 31.14 -33.25 -6.50
C MET A 28 31.61 -33.97 -7.78
N SER A 29 30.91 -35.03 -8.17
CA SER A 29 31.30 -35.87 -9.32
C SER A 29 31.24 -35.11 -10.66
N VAL A 30 30.48 -34.03 -10.70
CA VAL A 30 30.29 -33.16 -11.87
C VAL A 30 31.07 -31.85 -11.69
N PRO A 31 31.85 -31.42 -12.70
CA PRO A 31 32.57 -30.15 -12.63
C PRO A 31 31.61 -28.95 -12.59
N ARG A 32 31.93 -27.98 -11.72
CA ARG A 32 31.13 -26.75 -11.54
C ARG A 32 30.93 -25.96 -12.84
N ALA A 33 31.93 -25.93 -13.73
CA ALA A 33 31.85 -25.24 -15.01
C ALA A 33 30.69 -25.75 -15.88
N ARG A 34 30.51 -27.08 -15.97
CA ARG A 34 29.41 -27.70 -16.73
C ARG A 34 28.04 -27.37 -16.15
N LEU A 35 27.94 -27.26 -14.83
CA LEU A 35 26.70 -26.84 -14.16
C LEU A 35 26.36 -25.37 -14.47
N LEU A 36 27.37 -24.49 -14.52
CA LEU A 36 27.17 -23.09 -14.89
C LEU A 36 26.73 -22.92 -16.35
N GLU A 37 27.25 -23.72 -17.27
CA GLU A 37 26.80 -23.75 -18.67
C GLU A 37 25.33 -24.15 -18.79
N LEU A 38 24.91 -25.21 -18.09
CA LEU A 38 23.51 -25.63 -18.06
C LEU A 38 22.62 -24.53 -17.48
N LEU A 39 23.03 -23.93 -16.36
CA LEU A 39 22.29 -22.81 -15.75
C LEU A 39 22.19 -21.62 -16.71
N LYS A 40 23.26 -21.31 -17.46
CA LYS A 40 23.25 -20.25 -18.48
C LYS A 40 22.25 -20.57 -19.60
N ALA A 41 22.27 -21.79 -20.14
CA ALA A 41 21.33 -22.23 -21.18
C ALA A 41 19.87 -22.18 -20.69
N ARG A 42 19.62 -22.66 -19.46
CA ARG A 42 18.30 -22.54 -18.81
C ARG A 42 17.87 -21.08 -18.70
N CYS A 43 18.74 -20.20 -18.24
CA CYS A 43 18.42 -18.78 -18.09
C CYS A 43 18.09 -18.12 -19.43
N GLN A 44 18.77 -18.51 -20.51
CA GLN A 44 18.49 -18.06 -21.87
C GLN A 44 17.11 -18.54 -22.34
N ILE A 45 16.78 -19.82 -22.16
CA ILE A 45 15.48 -20.40 -22.57
C ILE A 45 14.32 -19.70 -21.87
N PHE A 46 14.43 -19.44 -20.56
CA PHE A 46 13.33 -18.88 -19.76
C PHE A 46 13.42 -17.35 -19.57
N ALA A 47 14.30 -16.67 -20.30
CA ALA A 47 14.54 -15.23 -20.16
C ALA A 47 14.72 -14.78 -18.69
N THR A 48 15.44 -15.58 -17.90
CA THR A 48 15.75 -15.27 -16.49
C THR A 48 17.18 -14.71 -16.37
N THR A 49 17.43 -13.93 -15.32
CA THR A 49 18.73 -13.30 -15.08
C THR A 49 19.75 -14.30 -14.55
N PHE A 50 20.88 -14.48 -15.23
CA PHE A 50 22.01 -15.29 -14.79
C PHE A 50 22.99 -14.45 -13.94
N ASN A 51 23.23 -14.82 -12.68
CA ASN A 51 24.12 -14.12 -11.74
C ASN A 51 24.95 -15.11 -10.90
N PRO A 52 26.08 -15.63 -11.44
CA PRO A 52 26.90 -16.63 -10.76
C PRO A 52 27.70 -16.07 -9.57
N GLU A 53 28.02 -14.77 -9.61
CA GLU A 53 28.80 -14.06 -8.58
C GLU A 53 27.95 -13.53 -7.41
N GLY A 54 26.62 -13.63 -7.52
CA GLY A 54 25.72 -13.18 -6.44
C GLY A 54 25.72 -11.66 -6.21
N VAL A 55 26.07 -10.87 -7.23
CA VAL A 55 26.12 -9.40 -7.13
C VAL A 55 24.72 -8.80 -6.89
N ARG A 56 24.64 -7.74 -6.09
CA ARG A 56 23.39 -7.03 -5.77
C ARG A 56 22.94 -6.14 -6.92
N THR A 57 22.28 -6.72 -7.92
CA THR A 57 21.79 -6.02 -9.13
C THR A 57 20.46 -5.28 -8.96
N GLY A 58 19.82 -5.34 -7.79
CA GLY A 58 18.54 -4.66 -7.55
C GLY A 58 17.29 -5.35 -8.12
N ASN A 59 17.43 -6.52 -8.77
CA ASN A 59 16.31 -7.30 -9.33
C ASN A 59 15.20 -7.64 -8.31
N LYS A 60 15.49 -7.61 -7.00
CA LYS A 60 14.49 -7.75 -5.94
C LYS A 60 13.42 -6.66 -6.02
N VAL A 61 13.81 -5.42 -6.32
CA VAL A 61 12.89 -4.27 -6.39
C VAL A 61 12.00 -4.40 -7.62
N LEU A 62 12.57 -4.74 -8.77
CA LEU A 62 11.81 -4.89 -10.02
C LEU A 62 10.82 -6.07 -10.00
N ARG A 63 11.15 -7.16 -9.28
CA ARG A 63 10.26 -8.31 -9.11
C ARG A 63 9.11 -8.08 -8.14
N GLN A 64 9.16 -7.02 -7.33
CA GLN A 64 8.07 -6.70 -6.43
C GLN A 64 6.85 -6.27 -7.25
N ARG A 65 5.72 -6.94 -7.01
CA ARG A 65 4.45 -6.53 -7.60
C ARG A 65 4.05 -5.16 -7.07
N LEU A 66 3.67 -4.27 -7.99
CA LEU A 66 3.22 -2.93 -7.65
C LEU A 66 1.92 -2.99 -6.82
N ARG A 67 1.86 -2.23 -5.73
CA ARG A 67 0.69 -2.13 -4.83
C ARG A 67 -0.20 -0.91 -5.09
N GLY A 68 0.18 -0.07 -6.04
CA GLY A 68 -0.53 1.17 -6.39
C GLY A 68 -2.04 1.04 -6.53
N PRO A 69 -2.59 0.11 -7.33
CA PRO A 69 -4.04 0.01 -7.52
C PRO A 69 -4.79 -0.37 -6.23
N ALA A 70 -4.19 -1.22 -5.39
CA ALA A 70 -4.78 -1.60 -4.11
C ALA A 70 -4.83 -0.42 -3.13
N LEU A 71 -3.79 0.43 -3.13
CA LEU A 71 -3.72 1.61 -2.26
C LEU A 71 -4.65 2.73 -2.75
N ALA A 72 -4.74 2.95 -4.07
CA ALA A 72 -5.62 3.94 -4.64
C ALA A 72 -7.11 3.65 -4.37
N ALA A 73 -7.47 2.37 -4.27
CA ALA A 73 -8.83 1.92 -3.96
C ALA A 73 -9.17 1.92 -2.45
N TYR A 74 -8.35 2.55 -1.60
CA TYR A 74 -8.58 2.56 -0.15
C TYR A 74 -9.92 3.18 0.25
N TYR A 75 -10.25 4.35 -0.33
CA TYR A 75 -11.58 4.92 -0.20
C TYR A 75 -12.45 4.46 -1.37
N PRO A 76 -13.72 4.11 -1.12
CA PRO A 76 -14.63 3.74 -2.19
C PRO A 76 -14.77 4.91 -3.17
N ARG A 77 -14.88 4.59 -4.46
CA ARG A 77 -15.19 5.59 -5.47
C ARG A 77 -16.54 6.23 -5.14
N ARG A 78 -16.67 7.53 -5.43
CA ARG A 78 -17.98 8.19 -5.41
C ARG A 78 -18.87 7.45 -6.40
N LEU A 79 -20.00 6.94 -5.90
CA LEU A 79 -21.01 6.27 -6.70
C LEU A 79 -21.95 7.36 -7.24
N VAL A 80 -23.23 7.30 -6.88
CA VAL A 80 -24.24 8.28 -7.27
C VAL A 80 -24.37 9.32 -6.16
N THR A 81 -24.25 10.59 -6.52
CA THR A 81 -24.54 11.71 -5.63
C THR A 81 -25.95 12.23 -5.87
N PHE A 82 -26.49 12.99 -4.92
CA PHE A 82 -27.81 13.64 -5.07
C PHE A 82 -27.89 14.52 -6.33
N ASN A 83 -26.78 15.15 -6.72
CA ASN A 83 -26.73 15.99 -7.91
C ASN A 83 -26.85 15.18 -9.20
N ASP A 84 -26.31 13.95 -9.21
CA ASP A 84 -26.41 13.07 -10.38
C ASP A 84 -27.87 12.65 -10.58
N ILE A 85 -28.56 12.27 -9.51
CA ILE A 85 -30.01 11.94 -9.52
C ILE A 85 -30.83 13.16 -9.97
N ARG A 86 -30.51 14.35 -9.47
CA ARG A 86 -31.21 15.58 -9.89
C ARG A 86 -30.99 15.88 -11.36
N ASN A 87 -29.81 15.63 -11.91
CA ASN A 87 -29.54 15.86 -13.33
C ASN A 87 -30.31 14.88 -14.22
N GLU A 88 -30.49 13.63 -13.77
CA GLU A 88 -31.22 12.59 -14.51
C GLU A 88 -32.74 12.79 -14.47
N PHE A 89 -33.30 13.09 -13.29
CA PHE A 89 -34.76 13.12 -13.08
C PHE A 89 -35.34 14.54 -12.87
N GLY A 90 -34.52 15.58 -12.99
CA GLY A 90 -34.88 16.96 -12.65
C GLY A 90 -35.96 17.59 -13.52
N ASN A 91 -36.29 16.99 -14.68
CA ASN A 91 -37.35 17.46 -15.56
C ASN A 91 -38.74 16.99 -15.09
N GLU A 92 -38.81 15.86 -14.38
CA GLU A 92 -40.07 15.22 -13.98
C GLU A 92 -40.36 15.41 -12.49
N PHE A 93 -39.32 15.41 -11.65
CA PHE A 93 -39.47 15.48 -10.21
C PHE A 93 -38.64 16.60 -9.59
N VAL A 94 -39.26 17.34 -8.66
CA VAL A 94 -38.56 18.31 -7.82
C VAL A 94 -37.96 17.58 -6.63
N MET A 95 -36.65 17.34 -6.68
CA MET A 95 -35.91 16.63 -5.63
C MET A 95 -35.23 17.62 -4.67
N GLU A 96 -35.65 17.61 -3.41
CA GLU A 96 -35.06 18.41 -2.33
C GLU A 96 -34.04 17.62 -1.52
N ASN A 97 -32.89 18.24 -1.23
CA ASN A 97 -31.84 17.65 -0.40
C ASN A 97 -31.99 18.15 1.04
N GLU A 98 -32.68 17.37 1.88
CA GLU A 98 -33.01 17.75 3.26
C GLU A 98 -31.81 18.18 4.13
N PRO A 99 -30.68 17.44 4.21
CA PRO A 99 -29.55 17.88 5.03
C PRO A 99 -28.94 19.20 4.53
N GLU A 100 -28.98 19.46 3.23
CA GLU A 100 -28.52 20.74 2.68
C GLU A 100 -29.50 21.87 3.03
N LYS A 101 -30.81 21.61 2.98
CA LYS A 101 -31.86 22.57 3.37
C LYS A 101 -31.75 22.93 4.86
N GLU A 102 -31.51 21.93 5.72
CA GLU A 102 -31.27 22.15 7.15
C GLU A 102 -30.00 22.99 7.38
N ARG A 103 -28.91 22.69 6.66
CA ARG A 103 -27.68 23.48 6.73
C ARG A 103 -27.93 24.95 6.37
N LEU A 104 -28.72 25.21 5.32
CA LEU A 104 -29.08 26.57 4.90
C LEU A 104 -29.95 27.30 5.93
N ARG A 105 -30.98 26.64 6.47
CA ARG A 105 -31.81 27.18 7.56
C ARG A 105 -30.98 27.55 8.78
N LYS A 106 -30.02 26.70 9.17
CA LYS A 106 -29.11 26.99 10.29
C LYS A 106 -28.24 28.21 10.00
N VAL A 107 -27.74 28.35 8.77
CA VAL A 107 -26.98 29.53 8.35
C VAL A 107 -27.83 30.80 8.41
N GLU A 108 -29.08 30.75 7.98
CA GLU A 108 -30.02 31.88 8.04
C GLU A 108 -30.32 32.27 9.50
N ALA A 109 -30.60 31.30 10.37
CA ALA A 109 -30.82 31.54 11.79
C ALA A 109 -29.62 32.21 12.47
N LEU A 110 -28.39 31.81 12.11
CA LEU A 110 -27.17 32.44 12.62
C LEU A 110 -27.00 33.88 12.11
N LYS A 111 -27.34 34.14 10.84
CA LYS A 111 -27.31 35.50 10.26
C LYS A 111 -28.29 36.43 10.96
N LEU A 112 -29.52 35.97 11.23
CA LEU A 112 -30.54 36.75 11.94
C LEU A 112 -30.07 37.17 13.34
N ARG A 113 -29.31 36.31 14.04
CA ARG A 113 -28.77 36.60 15.37
C ARG A 113 -27.46 37.41 15.36
N GLY A 114 -26.97 37.81 14.18
CA GLY A 114 -25.65 38.43 14.04
C GLY A 114 -24.48 37.49 14.38
N LYS A 115 -24.73 36.18 14.45
CA LYS A 115 -23.72 35.13 14.70
C LYS A 115 -23.29 34.42 13.41
N GLY A 116 -23.56 35.05 12.26
CA GLY A 116 -23.08 34.58 10.98
C GLY A 116 -21.55 34.62 10.89
N ALA A 117 -20.99 33.75 10.04
CA ALA A 117 -19.55 33.78 9.78
C ALA A 117 -19.13 35.16 9.24
N PRO A 118 -18.00 35.73 9.72
CA PRO A 118 -17.51 37.00 9.22
C PRO A 118 -17.10 36.90 7.74
N LYS A 119 -17.07 38.03 7.04
CA LYS A 119 -16.68 38.08 5.63
C LYS A 119 -15.25 37.57 5.45
N LYS A 120 -15.07 36.54 4.62
CA LYS A 120 -13.74 36.00 4.27
C LYS A 120 -12.90 37.11 3.62
N LYS A 121 -11.70 37.36 4.18
CA LYS A 121 -10.72 38.28 3.61
C LYS A 121 -10.20 37.72 2.27
N LYS A 122 -10.14 38.55 1.23
CA LYS A 122 -9.67 38.18 -0.12
C LYS A 122 -8.22 38.58 -0.41
N GLY A 123 -7.55 39.29 0.50
CA GLY A 123 -6.18 39.75 0.32
C GLY A 123 -5.43 39.89 1.64
N PRO A 124 -4.14 40.26 1.57
CA PRO A 124 -3.32 40.56 2.74
C PRO A 124 -3.97 41.64 3.61
N PRO A 125 -3.70 41.65 4.93
CA PRO A 125 -4.23 42.68 5.81
C PRO A 125 -3.66 44.05 5.41
N ASP A 126 -4.52 44.94 4.91
CA ASP A 126 -4.13 46.33 4.62
C ASP A 126 -3.80 47.06 5.94
N PRO A 127 -2.55 47.52 6.15
CA PRO A 127 -2.16 48.22 7.37
C PRO A 127 -2.93 49.53 7.60
N LYS A 128 -3.52 50.13 6.55
CA LYS A 128 -4.31 51.37 6.67
C LYS A 128 -5.71 51.14 7.27
N ALA A 129 -6.28 49.94 7.13
CA ALA A 129 -7.62 49.63 7.64
C ALA A 129 -7.67 49.38 9.17
N LYS A 130 -6.51 49.20 9.82
CA LYS A 130 -6.39 48.92 11.26
C LYS A 130 -6.29 50.19 12.14
N ARG A 131 -6.25 51.38 11.52
CA ARG A 131 -6.04 52.69 12.18
C ARG A 131 -7.32 53.50 12.43
N ARG A 132 -8.51 52.89 12.39
CA ARG A 132 -9.79 53.54 12.72
C ARG A 132 -10.50 52.80 13.83
#